data_AF-R9M509-F1
#
_entry.id   AF-R9M509-F1
#
_cell.length_a   1.000
_cell.length_b   1.000
_cell.length_c   1.000
_cell.angle_alpha   90.00
_cell.angle_beta   90.00
_cell.angle_gamma   90.00
#
_symmetry.space_group_name_H-M   'P 1'
#
loop_
_entity.id
_entity.type
_entity.pdbx_description
1 polymer ?
#
loop_
_entity_poly.entity_id
_entity_poly.type
_entity_poly.pdbx_seq_one_letter_code
_entity_poly.pdbx_strand_id
1 'polypeptide(L)'
;MKWLKAHWKAPAVILILLLAWGSWYARPVDLYGLTGLTPSAVNTISFSLRQFDSCVPGGTIDVYGSCTPESPEWDAVREAVETLRFRRPPWNLLLQFFDSNFLTGRQTKDGDYHIMLTPIAQGGGYVNLQFFLDEWTYSSPWSNRNLTLWVEDSRETGNALAEALWSLLEEP
;
A
#
# COMPACT_ATOMS: atom_id res chain seq x y z
N MET A 1 -33.63 27.52 20.92
CA MET A 1 -34.16 26.22 20.39
C MET A 1 -34.82 26.28 19.01
N LYS A 2 -35.54 27.35 18.60
CA LYS A 2 -36.16 27.41 17.26
C LYS A 2 -35.16 27.59 16.09
N TRP A 3 -34.01 28.22 16.34
CA TRP A 3 -32.97 28.45 15.32
C TRP A 3 -32.23 27.16 14.92
N LEU A 4 -31.98 26.24 15.87
CA LEU A 4 -31.43 24.90 15.57
C LEU A 4 -32.35 24.07 14.65
N LYS A 5 -33.68 24.22 14.77
CA LYS A 5 -34.65 23.48 13.94
C LYS A 5 -34.78 24.01 12.51
N ALA A 6 -34.44 25.28 12.27
CA ALA A 6 -34.57 25.89 10.95
C ALA A 6 -33.37 25.57 10.04
N HIS A 7 -32.18 25.40 10.62
CA HIS A 7 -30.93 25.32 9.86
C HIS A 7 -30.26 23.96 9.86
N TRP A 8 -30.82 22.93 10.52
CA TRP A 8 -30.20 21.59 10.61
C TRP A 8 -30.08 20.86 9.26
N LYS A 9 -30.89 21.24 8.27
CA LYS A 9 -30.89 20.59 6.94
C LYS A 9 -29.60 20.84 6.18
N ALA A 10 -29.05 22.05 6.25
CA ALA A 10 -27.80 22.40 5.56
C ALA A 10 -26.59 21.59 6.07
N PRO A 11 -26.27 21.52 7.37
CA PRO A 11 -25.20 20.67 7.88
C PRO A 11 -25.48 19.19 7.65
N ALA A 12 -26.74 18.74 7.66
CA ALA A 12 -27.08 17.36 7.32
C ALA A 12 -26.75 17.03 5.85
N VAL A 13 -27.06 17.92 4.91
CA VAL A 13 -26.69 17.76 3.49
C VAL A 13 -25.16 17.73 3.32
N ILE A 14 -24.44 18.63 3.99
CA ILE A 14 -22.98 18.65 3.96
C ILE A 14 -22.40 17.34 4.52
N LEU A 15 -22.93 16.86 5.65
CA LEU A 15 -22.49 15.60 6.24
C LEU A 15 -22.71 14.42 5.30
N ILE A 16 -23.86 14.35 4.62
CA ILE A 16 -24.14 13.29 3.64
C ILE A 16 -23.14 13.34 2.48
N LEU A 17 -22.84 14.54 1.96
CA LEU A 17 -21.85 14.70 0.88
C LEU A 17 -20.44 14.28 1.34
N LEU A 18 -20.05 14.64 2.56
CA LEU A 18 -18.75 14.24 3.14
C LEU A 18 -18.67 12.72 3.34
N LEU A 19 -19.75 12.08 3.80
CA LEU A 19 -19.81 10.63 3.94
C LEU A 19 -19.76 9.93 2.59
N ALA A 20 -20.53 10.42 1.61
CA ALA A 20 -20.52 9.86 0.25
C ALA A 20 -19.13 9.98 -0.40
N TRP A 21 -18.48 11.13 -0.23
CA TRP A 21 -17.12 11.35 -0.73
C TRP A 21 -16.09 10.48 0.02
N GLY A 22 -16.19 10.38 1.34
CA GLY A 22 -15.32 9.50 2.15
C GLY A 22 -15.46 8.03 1.75
N SER A 23 -16.69 7.55 1.53
CA SER A 23 -16.95 6.20 1.03
C SER A 23 -16.41 5.98 -0.38
N TRP A 24 -16.55 6.96 -1.29
CA TRP A 24 -15.96 6.91 -2.62
C TRP A 24 -14.42 6.87 -2.56
N TYR A 25 -13.81 7.70 -1.72
CA TYR A 25 -12.37 7.76 -1.56
C TYR A 25 -11.79 6.44 -1.01
N ALA A 26 -12.51 5.83 -0.05
CA ALA A 26 -12.18 4.56 0.60
C ALA A 26 -12.58 3.31 -0.21
N ARG A 27 -13.10 3.47 -1.43
CA ARG A 27 -13.39 2.33 -2.31
C ARG A 27 -12.12 1.50 -2.56
N PRO A 28 -12.23 0.18 -2.70
CA PRO A 28 -11.10 -0.65 -3.09
C PRO A 28 -10.61 -0.24 -4.48
N VAL A 29 -9.29 -0.06 -4.61
CA VAL A 29 -8.60 0.19 -5.88
C VAL A 29 -7.42 -0.76 -6.01
N ASP A 30 -7.06 -1.08 -7.24
CA ASP A 30 -5.83 -1.80 -7.55
C ASP A 30 -4.61 -0.87 -7.47
N LEU A 31 -3.43 -1.41 -7.79
CA LEU A 31 -2.18 -0.66 -7.83
C LEU A 31 -2.28 0.57 -8.75
N TYR A 32 -2.88 0.43 -9.92
CA TYR A 32 -2.94 1.51 -10.92
C TYR A 32 -3.90 2.63 -10.49
N GLY A 33 -5.06 2.28 -9.94
CA GLY A 33 -6.00 3.23 -9.36
C GLY A 33 -5.49 3.89 -8.07
N LEU A 34 -4.52 3.28 -7.39
CA LEU A 34 -3.81 3.87 -6.26
C LEU A 34 -2.73 4.85 -6.70
N THR A 35 -1.87 4.44 -7.63
CA THR A 35 -0.66 5.16 -8.04
C THR A 35 -0.91 6.21 -9.11
N GLY A 36 -1.98 6.06 -9.89
CA GLY A 36 -2.23 6.85 -11.10
C GLY A 36 -1.34 6.46 -12.27
N LEU A 37 -0.50 5.42 -12.13
CA LEU A 37 0.29 4.87 -13.22
C LEU A 37 -0.62 4.10 -14.17
N THR A 38 -0.33 4.18 -15.48
CA THR A 38 -1.03 3.34 -16.45
C THR A 38 -0.38 1.96 -16.52
N PRO A 39 -1.17 0.87 -16.61
CA PRO A 39 -0.62 -0.49 -16.67
C PRO A 39 0.42 -0.69 -17.77
N SER A 40 0.21 -0.08 -18.92
CA SER A 40 1.13 -0.14 -20.06
C SER A 40 2.39 0.70 -19.91
N ALA A 41 2.41 1.67 -18.98
CA ALA A 41 3.60 2.48 -18.72
C ALA A 41 4.55 1.81 -17.72
N VAL A 42 4.07 0.93 -16.85
CA VAL A 42 4.93 0.22 -15.90
C VAL A 42 5.80 -0.79 -16.65
N ASN A 43 7.11 -0.56 -16.66
CA ASN A 43 8.08 -1.37 -17.39
C ASN A 43 9.11 -2.05 -16.46
N THR A 44 9.07 -1.74 -15.17
CA THR A 44 9.85 -2.44 -14.15
C THR A 44 9.07 -2.48 -12.85
N ILE A 45 9.11 -3.61 -12.16
CA ILE A 45 8.67 -3.73 -10.78
C ILE A 45 9.89 -4.16 -9.97
N SER A 46 10.42 -3.26 -9.15
CA SER A 46 11.48 -3.57 -8.20
C SER A 46 10.86 -3.93 -6.86
N PHE A 47 11.45 -4.88 -6.15
CA PHE A 47 11.01 -5.25 -4.81
C PHE A 47 12.16 -5.63 -3.90
N SER A 48 12.00 -5.33 -2.61
CA SER A 48 12.84 -5.86 -1.55
C SER A 48 11.96 -6.59 -0.54
N LEU A 49 12.37 -7.81 -0.20
CA LEU A 49 11.70 -8.66 0.75
C LEU A 49 12.64 -8.92 1.93
N ARG A 50 12.17 -8.63 3.13
CA ARG A 50 12.87 -8.90 4.38
C ARG A 50 12.01 -9.81 5.22
N GLN A 51 12.54 -10.98 5.57
CA GLN A 51 11.96 -11.86 6.57
C GLN A 51 12.70 -11.69 7.89
N PHE A 52 11.97 -11.54 8.99
CA PHE A 52 12.57 -11.52 10.33
C PHE A 52 12.76 -12.95 10.83
N ASP A 53 13.99 -13.31 11.20
CA ASP A 53 14.33 -14.65 11.71
C ASP A 53 15.45 -14.54 12.75
N SER A 54 15.12 -14.78 14.02
CA SER A 54 16.06 -14.77 15.14
C SER A 54 17.17 -15.83 15.06
N CYS A 55 17.01 -16.86 14.22
CA CYS A 55 17.99 -17.94 14.05
C CYS A 55 19.14 -17.57 13.10
N VAL A 56 18.99 -16.49 12.31
CA VAL A 56 20.00 -16.05 11.33
C VAL A 56 20.89 -14.95 11.92
N PRO A 57 22.22 -14.96 11.68
CA PRO A 57 23.09 -13.85 12.07
C PRO A 57 22.63 -12.52 11.43
N GLY A 58 22.26 -11.55 12.28
CA GLY A 58 21.67 -10.27 11.84
C GLY A 58 20.15 -10.20 11.99
N GLY A 59 19.48 -11.31 12.30
CA GLY A 59 18.05 -11.35 12.64
C GLY A 59 17.09 -11.21 11.46
N THR A 60 17.61 -11.12 10.24
CA THR A 60 16.82 -10.90 9.01
C THR A 60 17.43 -11.58 7.80
N ILE A 61 16.58 -12.05 6.89
CA ILE A 61 16.96 -12.51 5.55
C ILE A 61 16.42 -11.49 4.54
N ASP A 62 17.32 -10.86 3.79
CA ASP A 62 16.99 -9.82 2.81
C ASP A 62 17.19 -10.35 1.39
N VAL A 63 16.17 -10.20 0.54
CA VAL A 63 16.23 -10.50 -0.88
C VAL A 63 15.77 -9.30 -1.69
N TYR A 64 16.45 -9.06 -2.82
CA TYR A 64 16.16 -7.96 -3.73
C TYR A 64 15.93 -8.55 -5.11
N GLY A 65 14.87 -8.09 -5.77
CA GLY A 65 14.50 -8.53 -7.10
C GLY A 65 13.98 -7.37 -7.94
N SER A 66 14.05 -7.55 -9.25
CA SER A 66 13.37 -6.67 -10.20
C SER A 66 13.00 -7.45 -11.43
N CYS A 67 11.77 -7.29 -11.89
CA CYS A 67 11.31 -7.88 -13.14
C CYS A 67 10.96 -6.79 -14.16
N THR A 68 11.15 -7.11 -15.42
CA THR A 68 10.73 -6.30 -16.58
C THR A 68 9.80 -7.13 -17.46
N PRO A 69 9.08 -6.56 -18.44
CA PRO A 69 8.25 -7.36 -19.35
C PRO A 69 8.96 -8.50 -20.10
N GLU A 70 10.29 -8.52 -20.12
CA GLU A 70 11.10 -9.57 -20.72
C GLU A 70 11.44 -10.71 -19.74
N SER A 71 11.25 -10.48 -18.43
CA SER A 71 11.43 -11.46 -17.37
C SER A 71 10.39 -12.59 -17.45
N PRO A 72 10.78 -13.86 -17.30
CA PRO A 72 9.84 -14.97 -17.17
C PRO A 72 8.83 -14.79 -16.01
N GLU A 73 9.28 -14.21 -14.90
CA GLU A 73 8.50 -13.96 -13.70
C GLU A 73 7.57 -12.74 -13.79
N TRP A 74 7.62 -11.97 -14.87
CA TRP A 74 6.89 -10.72 -15.02
C TRP A 74 5.38 -10.88 -14.81
N ASP A 75 4.78 -11.83 -15.53
CA ASP A 75 3.33 -12.03 -15.48
C ASP A 75 2.88 -12.45 -14.08
N ALA A 76 3.66 -13.30 -13.41
CA ALA A 76 3.38 -13.75 -12.04
C ALA A 76 3.51 -12.63 -11.01
N VAL A 77 4.60 -11.85 -11.03
CA VAL A 77 4.77 -10.70 -10.12
C VAL A 77 3.67 -9.67 -10.37
N ARG A 78 3.38 -9.40 -11.64
CA ARG A 78 2.36 -8.44 -12.03
C ARG A 78 0.98 -8.88 -11.55
N GLU A 79 0.60 -10.13 -11.76
CA GLU A 79 -0.68 -10.68 -11.30
C GLU A 79 -0.80 -10.62 -9.77
N ALA A 80 0.26 -11.01 -9.05
CA ALA A 80 0.27 -10.96 -7.58
C ALA A 80 0.03 -9.54 -7.05
N VAL A 81 0.65 -8.54 -7.67
CA VAL A 81 0.48 -7.13 -7.29
C VAL A 81 -0.86 -6.56 -7.77
N GLU A 82 -1.32 -6.93 -8.97
CA GLU A 82 -2.61 -6.50 -9.53
C GLU A 82 -3.81 -7.09 -8.79
N THR A 83 -3.64 -8.20 -8.06
CA THR A 83 -4.69 -8.80 -7.24
C THR A 83 -4.97 -8.00 -5.97
N LEU A 84 -3.99 -7.20 -5.51
CA LEU A 84 -4.11 -6.40 -4.29
C LEU A 84 -5.23 -5.36 -4.42
N ARG A 85 -6.03 -5.22 -3.35
CA ARG A 85 -7.12 -4.24 -3.26
C ARG A 85 -6.87 -3.30 -2.10
N PHE A 86 -6.42 -2.10 -2.41
CA PHE A 86 -6.11 -1.06 -1.45
C PHE A 86 -7.33 -0.17 -1.24
N ARG A 87 -7.61 0.14 0.03
CA ARG A 87 -8.58 1.16 0.42
C ARG A 87 -7.79 2.31 1.03
N ARG A 88 -8.13 3.53 0.64
CA ARG A 88 -7.52 4.74 1.20
C ARG A 88 -8.37 5.25 2.36
N PRO A 89 -7.86 5.19 3.60
CA PRO A 89 -8.37 5.96 4.72
C PRO A 89 -8.76 7.41 4.42
N PRO A 90 -10.03 7.83 4.60
CA PRO A 90 -10.43 9.22 4.39
C PRO A 90 -9.63 10.24 5.23
N TRP A 91 -9.10 9.83 6.39
CA TRP A 91 -8.25 10.69 7.21
C TRP A 91 -6.85 10.91 6.63
N ASN A 92 -6.38 10.15 5.63
CA ASN A 92 -5.11 10.44 4.95
C ASN A 92 -5.07 11.87 4.40
N LEU A 93 -6.21 12.39 3.95
CA LEU A 93 -6.37 13.74 3.42
C LEU A 93 -6.22 14.82 4.50
N LEU A 94 -6.42 14.44 5.76
CA LEU A 94 -6.22 15.31 6.92
C LEU A 94 -4.81 15.12 7.50
N LEU A 95 -4.28 13.90 7.47
CA LEU A 95 -2.97 13.56 8.04
C LEU A 95 -1.83 14.38 7.45
N GLN A 96 -1.91 14.78 6.17
CA GLN A 96 -0.92 15.66 5.54
C GLN A 96 -0.70 17.00 6.28
N PHE A 97 -1.64 17.43 7.13
CA PHE A 97 -1.58 18.69 7.89
C PHE A 97 -1.07 18.53 9.34
N PHE A 98 -0.82 17.31 9.82
CA PHE A 98 -0.38 17.06 11.20
C PHE A 98 1.05 16.53 11.24
N ASP A 99 1.91 16.99 12.15
CA ASP A 99 3.27 16.44 12.27
C ASP A 99 3.26 14.93 12.59
N SER A 100 4.05 14.16 11.83
CA SER A 100 4.05 12.70 11.86
C SER A 100 4.94 12.16 12.97
N ASN A 101 4.42 12.06 14.20
CA ASN A 101 5.12 11.42 15.32
C ASN A 101 4.34 10.23 15.93
N PHE A 102 3.36 9.69 15.23
CA PHE A 102 2.70 8.46 15.68
C PHE A 102 3.51 7.25 15.20
N LEU A 103 4.39 6.75 16.06
CA LEU A 103 4.95 5.42 15.94
C LEU A 103 3.85 4.42 16.33
N THR A 104 3.10 3.95 15.34
CA THR A 104 2.27 2.75 15.49
C THR A 104 3.10 1.55 15.08
N GLY A 105 3.11 0.52 15.92
CA GLY A 105 3.84 -0.72 15.63
C GLY A 105 3.80 -1.68 16.80
N ARG A 106 3.80 -2.97 16.48
CA ARG A 106 4.05 -4.05 17.43
C ARG A 106 5.51 -4.48 17.34
N GLN A 107 5.99 -5.22 18.34
CA GLN A 107 7.29 -5.89 18.17
C GLN A 107 7.23 -6.90 17.02
N THR A 108 8.30 -6.93 16.23
CA THR A 108 8.54 -7.94 15.20
C THR A 108 8.69 -9.31 15.84
N LYS A 109 8.22 -10.33 15.13
CA LYS A 109 8.30 -11.74 15.50
C LYS A 109 8.97 -12.51 14.36
N ASP A 110 9.49 -13.68 14.68
CA ASP A 110 10.01 -14.60 13.67
C ASP A 110 8.91 -14.94 12.66
N GLY A 111 9.27 -14.89 11.39
CA GLY A 111 8.35 -15.04 10.26
C GLY A 111 7.57 -13.78 9.86
N ASP A 112 7.75 -12.65 10.54
CA ASP A 112 7.21 -11.38 10.04
C ASP A 112 7.91 -10.97 8.74
N TYR A 113 7.17 -10.36 7.83
CA TYR A 113 7.70 -9.84 6.58
C TYR A 113 7.70 -8.31 6.54
N HIS A 114 8.69 -7.76 5.85
CA HIS A 114 8.74 -6.39 5.38
C HIS A 114 8.96 -6.42 3.87
N ILE A 115 8.00 -5.85 3.12
CA ILE A 115 8.03 -5.78 1.67
C ILE A 115 8.09 -4.31 1.29
N MET A 116 9.01 -3.96 0.40
CA MET A 116 8.97 -2.70 -0.35
C MET A 116 8.81 -3.03 -1.83
N LEU A 117 7.77 -2.49 -2.45
CA LEU A 117 7.43 -2.66 -3.86
C LEU A 117 7.51 -1.30 -4.55
N THR A 118 8.20 -1.25 -5.67
CA THR A 118 8.40 -0.03 -6.45
C THR A 118 8.10 -0.29 -7.92
N PRO A 119 6.84 -0.11 -8.36
CA PRO A 119 6.50 -0.04 -9.77
C PRO A 119 7.09 1.24 -10.37
N ILE A 120 7.79 1.08 -11.48
CA ILE A 120 8.47 2.15 -12.20
C ILE A 120 7.86 2.26 -13.60
N ALA A 121 7.45 3.47 -13.95
CA ALA A 121 6.91 3.80 -15.26
C ALA A 121 8.00 4.29 -16.22
N GLN A 122 7.81 3.96 -17.50
CA GLN A 122 8.60 4.43 -18.62
C GLN A 122 8.56 5.97 -18.65
N GLY A 123 9.69 6.61 -18.32
CA GLY A 123 9.79 8.08 -18.19
C GLY A 123 10.03 8.60 -16.77
N GLY A 124 10.20 7.72 -15.77
CA GLY A 124 10.77 8.08 -14.46
C GLY A 124 9.78 8.33 -13.33
N GLY A 125 8.50 8.00 -13.51
CA GLY A 125 7.52 7.98 -12.41
C GLY A 125 7.63 6.68 -11.61
N TYR A 126 7.65 6.76 -10.28
CA TYR A 126 7.60 5.57 -9.41
C TYR A 126 6.74 5.85 -8.18
N VAL A 127 6.22 4.77 -7.58
CA VAL A 127 5.55 4.82 -6.29
C VAL A 127 6.11 3.72 -5.42
N ASN A 128 6.48 4.03 -4.17
CA ASN A 128 6.84 3.02 -3.20
C ASN A 128 5.59 2.58 -2.46
N LEU A 129 5.32 1.28 -2.47
CA LEU A 129 4.36 0.59 -1.64
C LEU A 129 5.13 -0.21 -0.60
N GLN A 130 4.69 -0.17 0.65
CA GLN A 130 5.34 -0.87 1.76
C GLN A 130 4.31 -1.71 2.51
N PHE A 131 4.65 -2.95 2.80
CA PHE A 131 3.96 -3.79 3.77
C PHE A 131 4.90 -4.07 4.93
N PHE A 132 4.52 -3.68 6.16
CA PHE A 132 5.31 -3.92 7.35
C PHE A 132 4.40 -4.09 8.56
N LEU A 133 4.63 -5.15 9.35
CA LEU A 133 3.88 -5.41 10.59
C LEU A 133 2.35 -5.37 10.41
N ASP A 134 1.85 -6.03 9.37
CA ASP A 134 0.41 -6.08 9.05
C ASP A 134 -0.17 -4.74 8.57
N GLU A 135 0.66 -3.73 8.31
CA GLU A 135 0.25 -2.42 7.83
C GLU A 135 0.74 -2.18 6.40
N TRP A 136 -0.09 -1.54 5.59
CA TRP A 136 0.27 -1.10 4.24
C TRP A 136 0.44 0.41 4.22
N THR A 137 1.47 0.90 3.55
CA THR A 137 1.65 2.33 3.28
C THR A 137 2.14 2.57 1.87
N TYR A 138 1.95 3.78 1.35
CA TYR A 138 2.55 4.16 0.07
C TYR A 138 3.02 5.60 0.05
N SER A 139 4.04 5.86 -0.76
CA SER A 139 4.52 7.21 -1.04
C SER A 139 3.67 7.84 -2.14
N SER A 140 3.03 8.98 -1.86
CA SER A 140 2.34 9.76 -2.88
C SER A 140 3.23 10.91 -3.38
N PRO A 141 3.34 11.16 -4.70
CA PRO A 141 4.04 12.34 -5.21
C PRO A 141 3.48 13.68 -4.70
N TRP A 142 2.23 13.67 -4.23
CA TRP A 142 1.53 14.85 -3.71
C TRP A 142 1.56 14.94 -2.18
N SER A 143 2.25 14.02 -1.50
CA SER A 143 2.35 13.99 -0.04
C SER A 143 3.80 13.99 0.41
N ASN A 144 4.09 14.66 1.53
CA ASN A 144 5.40 14.67 2.15
C ASN A 144 5.64 13.49 3.10
N ARG A 145 4.72 12.50 3.13
CA ARG A 145 4.77 11.33 4.01
C ARG A 145 4.24 10.09 3.31
N ASN A 146 4.53 8.94 3.90
CA ASN A 146 3.83 7.71 3.56
C ASN A 146 2.40 7.77 4.10
N LEU A 147 1.45 7.42 3.25
CA LEU A 147 0.03 7.38 3.58
C LEU A 147 -0.37 5.93 3.86
N THR A 148 -1.15 5.72 4.92
CA THR A 148 -1.65 4.38 5.29
C THR A 148 -2.63 3.87 4.26
N LEU A 149 -2.63 2.56 4.04
CA LEU A 149 -3.58 1.83 3.22
C LEU A 149 -4.21 0.72 4.05
N TRP A 150 -5.45 0.42 3.72
CA TRP A 150 -6.16 -0.71 4.27
C TRP A 150 -6.32 -1.77 3.19
N VAL A 151 -5.92 -2.98 3.54
CA VAL A 151 -6.09 -4.17 2.71
C VAL A 151 -6.88 -5.17 3.55
N GLU A 152 -7.86 -5.82 2.93
CA GLU A 152 -8.65 -6.87 3.58
C GLU A 152 -7.73 -8.04 3.95
N ASP A 153 -7.93 -8.61 5.14
CA ASP A 153 -7.05 -9.65 5.69
C ASP A 153 -5.56 -9.31 5.56
N SER A 154 -5.21 -8.10 6.00
CA SER A 154 -3.95 -7.42 5.68
C SER A 154 -2.68 -8.27 5.88
N ARG A 155 -2.63 -9.03 6.98
CA ARG A 155 -1.53 -9.96 7.27
C ARG A 155 -1.48 -11.10 6.27
N GLU A 156 -2.60 -11.78 6.03
CA GLU A 156 -2.67 -12.93 5.13
C GLU A 156 -2.32 -12.51 3.71
N THR A 157 -2.89 -11.40 3.24
CA THR A 157 -2.58 -10.85 1.92
C THR A 157 -1.11 -10.45 1.79
N GLY A 158 -0.53 -9.81 2.81
CA GLY A 158 0.88 -9.43 2.80
C GLY A 158 1.83 -10.63 2.85
N ASN A 159 1.52 -11.63 3.64
CA ASN A 159 2.30 -12.87 3.71
C ASN A 159 2.20 -13.68 2.41
N ALA A 160 1.00 -13.80 1.83
CA ALA A 160 0.82 -14.46 0.54
C ALA A 160 1.62 -13.78 -0.58
N LEU A 161 1.67 -12.44 -0.58
CA LEU A 161 2.53 -11.70 -1.50
C LEU A 161 4.02 -11.98 -1.24
N ALA A 162 4.46 -11.97 0.02
CA ALA A 162 5.84 -12.29 0.37
C ALA A 162 6.24 -13.69 -0.11
N GLU A 163 5.40 -14.70 0.14
CA GLU A 163 5.62 -16.07 -0.30
C GLU A 163 5.67 -16.18 -1.82
N ALA A 164 4.74 -15.54 -2.54
CA ALA A 164 4.76 -15.50 -4.00
C ALA A 164 6.05 -14.89 -4.56
N LEU A 165 6.51 -13.76 -3.99
CA LEU A 165 7.77 -13.14 -4.39
C LEU A 165 8.98 -14.01 -4.03
N TRP A 166 8.94 -14.72 -2.90
CA TRP A 166 10.01 -15.61 -2.48
C TRP A 166 10.17 -16.81 -3.42
N SER A 167 9.06 -17.46 -3.79
CA SER A 167 9.09 -18.59 -4.74
C SER A 167 9.67 -18.19 -6.10
N LEU A 168 9.40 -16.97 -6.56
CA LEU A 168 9.92 -16.45 -7.83
C LEU A 168 11.43 -16.15 -7.80
N LEU A 169 12.01 -15.98 -6.61
CA LEU A 169 13.45 -15.75 -6.43
C LEU A 169 14.23 -17.05 -6.22
N GLU A 170 13.56 -18.13 -5.83
CA GLU A 170 14.15 -19.46 -5.64
C GLU A 170 14.16 -20.31 -6.91
N GLU A 171 13.32 -20.00 -7.91
CA GLU A 171 13.34 -20.68 -9.21
C GLU A 171 14.49 -20.15 -10.10
N PRO A 172 15.42 -21.03 -10.54
CA PRO A 172 16.62 -20.66 -11.30
C PRO A 172 16.40 -20.44 -12.80
#